data_AF-A0A7Y0QS79-F1
#
_entry.id   AF-A0A7Y0QS79-F1
#
_cell.length_a   1.000
_cell.length_b   1.000
_cell.length_c   1.000
_cell.angle_alpha   90.00
_cell.angle_beta   90.00
_cell.angle_gamma   90.00
#
_symmetry.space_group_name_H-M   'P 1'
#
loop_
_entity.id
_entity.type
_entity.pdbx_description
1 polymer ?
#
loop_
_entity_poly.entity_id
_entity_poly.type
_entity_poly.pdbx_seq_one_letter_code
_entity_poly.pdbx_strand_id
1 'polypeptide(L)'
;MSKRKRKPSRPRPAAGARPSPLTLVPGPSGPGPDEHANTDSDPDPAGSPGANAYEIRMLIGLIATGGLDEHLPAIQAAIGERHRHRQRAKSNQAAAQIEIGDRVRLGHDIRPLYLHGATGTVTGWAGQSAVIQLDEPTGRFTTGQIRCPPLGLQPLPE
;
A
#
# COMPACT_ATOMS: atom_id res chain seq x y z
N MET A 1 13.60 -28.84 40.37
CA MET A 1 12.45 -28.12 40.96
C MET A 1 12.55 -26.63 40.62
N SER A 2 11.62 -26.08 39.83
CA SER A 2 11.04 -24.74 40.04
C SER A 2 10.11 -24.36 38.90
N LYS A 3 8.86 -24.13 39.28
CA LYS A 3 7.69 -23.84 38.45
C LYS A 3 7.64 -22.34 38.13
N ARG A 4 7.33 -21.96 36.88
CA ARG A 4 6.79 -20.64 36.52
C ARG A 4 5.57 -20.84 35.61
N LYS A 5 4.38 -20.92 36.22
CA LYS A 5 3.33 -19.89 36.31
C LYS A 5 2.82 -19.40 34.95
N ARG A 6 1.74 -20.05 34.51
CA ARG A 6 0.89 -19.73 33.36
C ARG A 6 0.04 -18.48 33.66
N LYS A 7 -0.09 -17.56 32.70
CA LYS A 7 -1.01 -16.42 32.75
C LYS A 7 -2.41 -16.84 32.22
N PRO A 8 -3.51 -16.31 32.79
CA PRO A 8 -4.87 -16.69 32.40
C PRO A 8 -5.39 -15.93 31.17
N SER A 9 -6.14 -16.65 30.34
CA SER A 9 -6.84 -16.22 29.13
C SER A 9 -8.11 -15.43 29.44
N ARG A 10 -8.34 -14.33 28.70
CA ARG A 10 -9.57 -13.51 28.73
C ARG A 10 -10.78 -14.26 28.12
N PRO A 11 -12.00 -14.03 28.61
CA PRO A 11 -13.22 -14.65 28.07
C PRO A 11 -13.77 -13.92 26.83
N ARG A 12 -14.40 -14.72 25.95
CA ARG A 12 -15.16 -14.37 24.73
C ARG A 12 -16.43 -13.57 25.05
N PRO A 13 -16.80 -12.56 24.24
CA PRO A 13 -18.17 -12.02 24.24
C PRO A 13 -19.12 -12.85 23.35
N ALA A 14 -20.38 -12.88 23.79
CA ALA A 14 -21.48 -13.70 23.30
C ALA A 14 -22.16 -13.15 22.04
N ALA A 15 -22.83 -14.06 21.35
CA ALA A 15 -23.66 -13.86 20.18
C ALA A 15 -25.05 -13.26 20.51
N GLY A 16 -25.58 -12.46 19.59
CA GLY A 16 -26.94 -11.91 19.55
C GLY A 16 -26.92 -10.66 18.67
N ALA A 17 -27.90 -10.31 17.84
CA ALA A 17 -29.10 -10.98 17.38
C ALA A 17 -29.49 -10.33 16.01
N ARG A 18 -30.56 -10.87 15.42
CA ARG A 18 -31.09 -10.74 14.04
C ARG A 18 -31.35 -9.33 13.47
N PRO A 19 -31.48 -9.20 12.13
CA PRO A 19 -31.87 -7.98 11.42
C PRO A 19 -33.38 -7.71 11.45
N SER A 20 -33.77 -6.43 11.49
CA SER A 20 -35.16 -5.97 11.34
C SER A 20 -35.43 -5.48 9.91
N PRO A 21 -36.62 -5.78 9.33
CA PRO A 21 -36.97 -5.45 7.95
C PRO A 21 -37.65 -4.08 7.76
N LEU A 22 -37.67 -3.70 6.48
CA LEU A 22 -38.29 -2.54 5.82
C LEU A 22 -39.71 -2.20 6.30
N THR A 23 -39.95 -0.91 6.55
CA THR A 23 -41.30 -0.33 6.63
C THR A 23 -41.50 0.65 5.48
N LEU A 24 -42.54 0.38 4.69
CA LEU A 24 -43.04 1.10 3.53
C LEU A 24 -44.24 1.96 3.97
N VAL A 25 -44.25 3.27 3.70
CA VAL A 25 -45.49 4.08 3.62
C VAL A 25 -45.24 5.39 2.83
N PRO A 26 -46.27 6.06 2.26
CA PRO A 26 -46.29 6.55 0.89
C PRO A 26 -46.31 8.09 0.81
N GLY A 27 -46.15 8.63 -0.40
CA GLY A 27 -46.31 10.06 -0.67
C GLY A 27 -47.77 10.56 -0.54
N PRO A 28 -47.96 11.88 -0.65
CA PRO A 28 -48.85 12.34 -1.71
C PRO A 28 -48.35 13.57 -2.51
N SER A 29 -48.86 13.60 -3.73
CA SER A 29 -48.73 14.49 -4.88
C SER A 29 -48.84 16.03 -4.68
N GLY A 30 -47.84 16.76 -5.24
CA GLY A 30 -47.85 18.03 -6.04
C GLY A 30 -48.72 19.26 -5.69
N PRO A 31 -48.73 20.33 -6.53
CA PRO A 31 -47.65 21.01 -7.27
C PRO A 31 -47.64 22.55 -7.06
N GLY A 32 -46.58 23.27 -7.45
CA GLY A 32 -46.61 24.74 -7.59
C GLY A 32 -45.24 25.41 -7.70
N PRO A 33 -44.96 26.22 -8.73
CA PRO A 33 -43.63 26.74 -9.05
C PRO A 33 -43.38 28.08 -8.35
N ASP A 34 -42.12 28.36 -7.98
CA ASP A 34 -41.57 29.70 -8.13
C ASP A 34 -40.05 29.65 -8.19
N GLU A 35 -39.58 30.43 -9.15
CA GLU A 35 -38.28 30.49 -9.75
C GLU A 35 -37.42 31.48 -8.97
N HIS A 36 -36.45 30.98 -8.20
CA HIS A 36 -35.27 31.75 -7.86
C HIS A 36 -34.04 30.87 -7.98
N ALA A 37 -33.44 30.94 -9.17
CA ALA A 37 -32.08 30.52 -9.44
C ALA A 37 -31.13 31.28 -8.50
N ASN A 38 -30.75 30.64 -7.40
CA ASN A 38 -29.50 30.97 -6.72
C ASN A 38 -28.53 29.82 -6.99
N THR A 39 -27.62 30.11 -7.90
CA THR A 39 -26.41 29.38 -8.18
C THR A 39 -25.50 29.47 -6.95
N ASP A 40 -25.79 28.73 -5.89
CA ASP A 40 -24.78 28.37 -4.90
C ASP A 40 -24.00 27.18 -5.48
N SER A 41 -23.08 27.52 -6.39
CA SER A 41 -21.91 26.69 -6.58
C SER A 41 -21.07 26.82 -5.32
N ASP A 42 -21.39 26.03 -4.30
CA ASP A 42 -20.45 25.72 -3.24
C ASP A 42 -19.14 25.27 -3.92
N PRO A 43 -18.02 26.00 -3.78
CA PRO A 43 -16.76 25.49 -4.25
C PRO A 43 -16.41 24.29 -3.38
N ASP A 44 -16.46 23.11 -4.01
CA ASP A 44 -15.92 21.86 -3.49
C ASP A 44 -14.58 22.15 -2.76
N PRO A 45 -14.42 21.84 -1.45
CA PRO A 45 -13.20 22.14 -0.69
C PRO A 45 -12.02 21.21 -1.06
N ALA A 46 -12.11 20.51 -2.20
CA ALA A 46 -11.02 19.73 -2.74
C ALA A 46 -10.03 20.67 -3.45
N GLY A 47 -9.08 21.19 -2.66
CA GLY A 47 -7.92 22.01 -3.03
C GLY A 47 -7.72 22.27 -4.52
N SER A 48 -7.93 23.53 -4.91
CA SER A 48 -7.78 23.98 -6.29
C SER A 48 -6.43 23.53 -6.87
N PRO A 49 -6.39 22.77 -7.98
CA PRO A 49 -5.15 22.20 -8.54
C PRO A 49 -4.05 23.25 -8.81
N GLY A 50 -4.44 24.50 -9.04
CA GLY A 50 -3.55 25.64 -9.25
C GLY A 50 -2.81 26.10 -7.99
N ALA A 51 -3.40 25.97 -6.80
CA ALA A 51 -2.79 26.38 -5.54
C ALA A 51 -1.55 25.53 -5.23
N ASN A 52 -1.69 24.21 -5.36
CA ASN A 52 -0.59 23.26 -5.15
C ASN A 52 0.56 23.49 -6.15
N ALA A 53 0.24 23.83 -7.41
CA ALA A 53 1.27 24.09 -8.43
C ALA A 53 2.04 25.38 -8.17
N TYR A 54 1.38 26.43 -7.67
CA TYR A 54 2.02 27.68 -7.29
C TYR A 54 2.93 27.50 -6.08
N GLU A 55 2.45 26.82 -5.03
CA GLU A 55 3.22 26.52 -3.82
C GLU A 55 4.49 25.73 -4.14
N ILE A 56 4.40 24.70 -5.01
CA ILE A 56 5.57 23.92 -5.44
C ILE A 56 6.60 24.81 -6.14
N ARG A 57 6.16 25.71 -7.04
CA ARG A 57 7.09 26.62 -7.74
C ARG A 57 7.78 27.57 -6.77
N MET A 58 7.06 28.07 -5.78
CA MET A 58 7.60 28.95 -4.75
C MET A 58 8.67 28.21 -3.92
N LEU A 59 8.37 26.97 -3.51
CA LEU A 59 9.29 26.12 -2.77
C LEU A 59 10.55 25.77 -3.58
N ILE A 60 10.40 25.48 -4.88
CA ILE A 60 11.53 25.30 -5.81
C ILE A 60 12.37 26.57 -5.91
N GLY A 61 11.72 27.73 -6.02
CA GLY A 61 12.40 29.03 -6.05
C GLY A 61 13.24 29.28 -4.80
N LEU A 62 12.66 29.05 -3.61
CA LEU A 62 13.36 29.22 -2.33
C LEU A 62 14.55 28.26 -2.17
N ILE A 63 14.44 27.02 -2.65
CA ILE A 63 15.58 26.09 -2.70
C ILE A 63 16.65 26.63 -3.65
N ALA A 64 16.28 27.09 -4.84
CA ALA A 64 17.22 27.57 -5.84
C ALA A 64 17.96 28.84 -5.41
N THR A 65 17.32 29.72 -4.63
CA THR A 65 17.94 30.94 -4.11
C THR A 65 18.69 30.74 -2.79
N GLY A 66 18.71 29.52 -2.24
CA GLY A 66 19.34 29.20 -0.95
C GLY A 66 18.55 29.67 0.28
N GLY A 67 17.32 30.15 0.10
CA GLY A 67 16.48 30.65 1.20
C GLY A 67 16.01 29.56 2.18
N LEU A 68 16.27 28.29 1.86
CA LEU A 68 15.93 27.13 2.68
C LEU A 68 17.13 26.28 3.09
N ASP A 69 18.37 26.76 2.90
CA ASP A 69 19.60 25.96 3.11
C ASP A 69 19.67 25.32 4.51
N GLU A 70 19.28 26.07 5.55
CA GLU A 70 19.23 25.56 6.94
C GLU A 70 18.18 24.46 7.14
N HIS A 71 17.18 24.38 6.27
CA HIS A 71 16.05 23.45 6.36
C HIS A 71 16.15 22.27 5.38
N LEU A 72 17.09 22.29 4.42
CA LEU A 72 17.27 21.20 3.45
C LEU A 72 17.44 19.81 4.09
N PRO A 73 18.17 19.65 5.22
CA PRO A 73 18.26 18.34 5.88
C PRO A 73 16.90 17.81 6.36
N ALA A 74 16.06 18.68 6.91
CA ALA A 74 14.73 18.30 7.38
C ALA A 74 13.79 17.95 6.22
N ILE A 75 13.84 18.72 5.13
CA ILE A 75 13.08 18.45 3.91
C ILE A 75 13.50 17.11 3.29
N GLN A 76 14.80 16.84 3.19
CA GLN A 76 15.33 15.57 2.70
C GLN A 76 14.86 14.39 3.58
N ALA A 77 14.88 14.55 4.91
CA ALA A 77 14.41 13.53 5.82
C ALA A 77 12.91 13.21 5.63
N ALA A 78 12.08 14.25 5.50
CA ALA A 78 10.64 14.11 5.28
C ALA A 78 10.33 13.42 3.93
N ILE A 79 11.00 13.83 2.85
CA ILE A 79 10.88 13.20 1.53
C ILE A 79 11.31 11.73 1.59
N GLY A 80 12.45 11.46 2.23
CA GLY A 80 12.97 10.10 2.41
C GLY A 80 11.99 9.20 3.17
N GLU A 81 11.40 9.70 4.26
CA GLU A 81 10.40 8.95 5.02
C GLU A 81 9.14 8.68 4.20
N ARG A 82 8.66 9.67 3.44
CA ARG A 82 7.51 9.49 2.55
C ARG A 82 7.79 8.44 1.47
N HIS A 83 8.99 8.44 0.90
CA HIS A 83 9.41 7.42 -0.07
C HIS A 83 9.43 6.03 0.56
N ARG A 84 10.03 5.87 1.74
CA ARG A 84 10.05 4.59 2.48
C ARG A 84 8.63 4.09 2.78
N HIS A 85 7.75 4.97 3.24
CA HIS A 85 6.36 4.63 3.53
C HIS A 85 5.62 4.13 2.28
N ARG A 86 5.73 4.87 1.16
CA ARG A 86 5.13 4.45 -0.12
C ARG A 86 5.70 3.12 -0.61
N GLN A 87 7.01 2.91 -0.49
CA GLN A 87 7.65 1.67 -0.93
C GLN A 87 7.19 0.48 -0.08
N ARG A 88 7.08 0.64 1.24
CA ARG A 88 6.53 -0.38 2.14
C ARG A 88 5.08 -0.70 1.80
N ALA A 89 4.25 0.32 1.58
CA ALA A 89 2.85 0.12 1.20
C ALA A 89 2.72 -0.69 -0.11
N LYS A 90 3.49 -0.33 -1.14
CA LYS A 90 3.54 -1.09 -2.40
C LYS A 90 4.01 -2.53 -2.16
N SER A 91 5.05 -2.73 -1.35
CA SER A 91 5.57 -4.06 -1.03
C SER A 91 4.54 -4.93 -0.29
N ASN A 92 3.79 -4.35 0.65
CA ASN A 92 2.74 -5.05 1.36
C ASN A 92 1.59 -5.42 0.43
N GLN A 93 1.22 -4.52 -0.49
CA GLN A 93 0.19 -4.80 -1.50
C GLN A 93 0.62 -5.93 -2.44
N ALA A 94 1.87 -5.94 -2.90
CA ALA A 94 2.41 -7.03 -3.71
C ALA A 94 2.46 -8.35 -2.94
N ALA A 95 2.86 -8.32 -1.66
CA ALA A 95 2.89 -9.51 -0.81
C ALA A 95 1.50 -10.12 -0.62
N ALA A 96 0.45 -9.29 -0.53
CA ALA A 96 -0.92 -9.75 -0.37
C ALA A 96 -1.49 -10.46 -1.61
N GLN A 97 -0.80 -10.39 -2.75
CA GLN A 97 -1.20 -11.01 -4.01
C GLN A 97 -0.44 -12.31 -4.30
N ILE A 98 0.45 -12.75 -3.39
CA ILE A 98 1.34 -13.90 -3.60
C ILE A 98 1.14 -14.88 -2.44
N GLU A 99 0.81 -16.12 -2.76
CA GLU A 99 0.65 -17.20 -1.81
C GLU A 99 1.86 -18.16 -1.84
N ILE A 100 1.97 -18.98 -0.78
CA ILE A 100 2.98 -20.05 -0.75
C ILE A 100 2.48 -21.15 -1.70
N GLY A 101 3.35 -21.57 -2.61
CA GLY A 101 3.02 -22.52 -3.68
C GLY A 101 2.89 -21.85 -5.05
N ASP A 102 2.74 -20.52 -5.11
CA ASP A 102 2.60 -19.81 -6.38
C ASP A 102 3.87 -19.92 -7.23
N ARG A 103 3.66 -20.10 -8.54
CA ARG A 103 4.70 -19.95 -9.56
C ARG A 103 4.93 -18.47 -9.82
N VAL A 104 6.17 -18.04 -9.72
CA VAL A 104 6.54 -16.62 -9.89
C VAL A 104 7.72 -16.47 -10.84
N ARG A 105 7.69 -15.37 -11.60
CA ARG A 105 8.79 -14.88 -12.41
C ARG A 105 9.46 -13.71 -11.71
N LEU A 106 10.79 -13.71 -11.72
CA LEU A 106 11.58 -12.61 -11.21
C LEU A 106 11.64 -11.48 -12.24
N GLY A 107 11.09 -10.32 -11.88
CA GLY A 107 11.07 -9.11 -12.69
C GLY A 107 12.35 -8.26 -12.60
N HIS A 108 12.32 -7.12 -13.29
CA HIS A 108 13.47 -6.22 -13.46
C HIS A 108 13.90 -5.47 -12.19
N ASP A 109 13.00 -5.37 -11.22
CA ASP A 109 13.28 -4.75 -9.92
C ASP A 109 14.09 -5.65 -8.98
N ILE A 110 14.27 -6.93 -9.35
CA ILE A 110 15.14 -7.84 -8.60
C ILE A 110 16.60 -7.47 -8.84
N ARG A 111 17.41 -7.70 -7.81
CA ARG A 111 18.87 -7.71 -7.91
C ARG A 111 19.38 -9.01 -7.31
N PRO A 112 20.41 -9.64 -7.90
CA PRO A 112 21.19 -9.20 -9.07
C PRO A 112 20.48 -9.35 -10.44
N LEU A 113 20.97 -8.66 -11.49
CA LEU A 113 20.34 -8.63 -12.82
C LEU A 113 20.28 -10.00 -13.52
N TYR A 114 21.24 -10.89 -13.26
CA TYR A 114 21.23 -12.22 -13.86
C TYR A 114 20.06 -13.10 -13.38
N LEU A 115 19.30 -12.67 -12.36
CA LEU A 115 18.07 -13.34 -11.93
C LEU A 115 16.83 -12.85 -12.69
N HIS A 116 16.96 -11.83 -13.53
CA HIS A 116 15.83 -11.32 -14.30
C HIS A 116 15.30 -12.39 -15.25
N GLY A 117 13.99 -12.57 -15.20
CA GLY A 117 13.30 -13.57 -16.00
C GLY A 117 13.33 -14.99 -15.43
N ALA A 118 14.14 -15.26 -14.39
CA ALA A 118 14.16 -16.57 -13.75
C ALA A 118 12.79 -16.92 -13.15
N THR A 119 12.45 -18.20 -13.15
CA THR A 119 11.20 -18.72 -12.60
C THR A 119 11.45 -19.57 -11.38
N GLY A 120 10.45 -19.64 -10.51
CA GLY A 120 10.51 -20.48 -9.33
C GLY A 120 9.17 -20.53 -8.61
N THR A 121 9.17 -21.25 -7.50
CA THR A 121 7.99 -21.43 -6.64
C THR A 121 8.22 -20.76 -5.29
N VAL A 122 7.21 -20.04 -4.80
CA VAL A 122 7.26 -19.42 -3.48
C VAL A 122 7.16 -20.51 -2.41
N THR A 123 8.22 -20.69 -1.62
CA THR A 123 8.27 -21.72 -0.57
C THR A 123 7.98 -21.17 0.82
N GLY A 124 7.92 -19.85 0.99
CA GLY A 124 7.65 -19.23 2.28
C GLY A 124 8.01 -17.74 2.34
N TRP A 125 8.02 -17.21 3.56
CA TRP A 125 8.31 -15.81 3.84
C TRP A 125 9.39 -15.68 4.90
N ALA A 126 10.32 -14.76 4.69
CA ALA A 126 11.35 -14.36 5.65
C ALA A 126 11.18 -12.87 5.96
N GLY A 127 10.39 -12.56 6.99
CA GLY A 127 9.98 -11.19 7.28
C GLY A 127 9.10 -10.63 6.15
N GLN A 128 9.53 -9.54 5.52
CA GLN A 128 8.83 -8.92 4.37
C GLN A 128 9.32 -9.42 3.00
N SER A 129 10.22 -10.40 2.95
CA SER A 129 10.74 -10.97 1.71
C SER A 129 10.15 -12.34 1.46
N ALA A 130 9.79 -12.63 0.21
CA ALA A 130 9.41 -13.96 -0.21
C ALA A 130 10.67 -14.83 -0.35
N VAL A 131 10.53 -16.11 0.01
CA VAL A 131 11.53 -17.14 -0.21
C VAL A 131 11.10 -17.97 -1.40
N ILE A 132 11.94 -18.04 -2.42
CA ILE A 132 11.63 -18.70 -3.69
C ILE A 132 12.63 -19.83 -3.91
N GLN A 133 12.12 -20.98 -4.33
CA GLN A 133 12.92 -22.03 -4.92
C GLN A 133 12.91 -21.86 -6.44
N LEU A 134 14.06 -21.49 -7.00
CA LEU A 134 14.26 -21.39 -8.44
C LEU A 134 14.16 -22.77 -9.09
N ASP A 135 13.64 -22.79 -10.31
CA ASP A 135 13.57 -24.00 -11.14
C ASP A 135 14.97 -24.48 -11.53
N GLU A 136 15.82 -23.54 -11.88
CA GLU A 136 17.21 -23.77 -12.25
C GLU A 136 18.16 -22.96 -11.34
N PRO A 137 19.22 -23.59 -10.81
CA PRO A 137 20.24 -22.88 -10.06
C PRO A 137 20.86 -21.76 -10.91
N THR A 138 20.69 -20.51 -10.49
CA THR A 138 21.11 -19.34 -11.30
C THR A 138 22.17 -18.51 -10.58
N GLY A 139 23.32 -18.32 -11.24
CA GLY A 139 24.44 -17.53 -10.73
C GLY A 139 24.98 -18.06 -9.40
N ARG A 140 25.06 -17.20 -8.38
CA ARG A 140 25.57 -17.59 -7.04
C ARG A 140 24.60 -18.44 -6.21
N PHE A 141 23.36 -18.63 -6.66
CA PHE A 141 22.33 -19.34 -5.91
C PHE A 141 22.26 -20.81 -6.35
N THR A 142 23.33 -21.55 -6.03
CA THR A 142 23.50 -22.96 -6.42
C THR A 142 22.51 -23.90 -5.75
N THR A 143 21.96 -23.53 -4.59
CA THR A 143 20.88 -24.26 -3.91
C THR A 143 19.50 -23.98 -4.52
N GLY A 144 19.39 -23.01 -5.43
CA GLY A 144 18.13 -22.53 -6.00
C GLY A 144 17.30 -21.69 -5.04
N GLN A 145 17.62 -21.62 -3.75
CA GLN A 145 16.84 -20.84 -2.79
C GLN A 145 17.29 -19.37 -2.77
N ILE A 146 16.35 -18.46 -2.95
CA ILE A 146 16.59 -17.02 -2.93
C ILE A 146 15.60 -16.30 -2.02
N ARG A 147 16.00 -15.13 -1.53
CA ARG A 147 15.12 -14.20 -0.81
C ARG A 147 15.02 -12.92 -1.60
N CYS A 148 13.81 -12.45 -1.85
CA CYS A 148 13.63 -11.21 -2.57
C CYS A 148 12.36 -10.46 -2.17
N PRO A 149 12.33 -9.13 -2.40
CA PRO A 149 11.13 -8.34 -2.17
C PRO A 149 9.99 -8.79 -3.08
N PRO A 150 8.74 -8.78 -2.60
CA PRO A 150 7.56 -9.17 -3.39
C PRO A 150 7.31 -8.26 -4.59
N LEU A 151 7.82 -7.01 -4.55
CA LEU A 151 7.71 -6.06 -5.66
C LEU A 151 8.36 -6.52 -6.96
N GLY A 152 9.40 -7.35 -6.85
CA GLY A 152 10.08 -7.87 -8.01
C GLY A 152 9.50 -9.18 -8.52
N LEU A 153 8.34 -9.62 -8.01
CA LEU A 153 7.73 -10.90 -8.36
C LEU A 153 6.50 -10.69 -9.20
N GLN A 154 6.39 -11.50 -10.24
CA GLN A 154 5.25 -11.53 -11.14
C GLN A 154 4.64 -12.94 -11.06
N PRO A 155 3.37 -13.08 -10.62
CA PRO A 155 2.68 -14.37 -10.66
C PRO A 155 2.65 -14.89 -12.10
N LEU A 156 2.95 -16.18 -12.30
CA LEU A 156 2.64 -16.85 -13.57
C LEU A 156 1.30 -17.56 -13.43
N PRO A 157 0.40 -17.43 -14.42
CA PRO A 157 -0.74 -18.33 -14.51
C PRO A 157 -0.24 -19.77 -14.75
N GLU A 158 -0.89 -20.74 -14.10
CA GLU A 158 -0.68 -22.17 -14.35
C GLU A 158 -1.03 -22.58 -15.78
#